data_AF-A0A434A2L7-F1
#
_entry.id   AF-A0A434A2L7-F1
#
_cell.length_a   1.000
_cell.length_b   1.000
_cell.length_c   1.000
_cell.angle_alpha   90.00
_cell.angle_beta   90.00
_cell.angle_gamma   90.00
#
_symmetry.space_group_name_H-M   'P 1'
#
loop_
_entity.id
_entity.type
_entity.pdbx_description
1 polymer ?
#
loop_
_entity_poly.entity_id
_entity_poly.type
_entity_poly.pdbx_seq_one_letter_code
_entity_poly.pdbx_strand_id
1 'polypeptide(L)'
;MNTENLNEKTNSELSYILEYCPDSEIKTSAGKALAEKNPTNSELSYILRWCPDSEIKTSAWKALAEKNPTNSELSYILEYCPDSEIKTSAWKALAENVGIINPVDEKALIKKIAIAVVSRPGSLKMDSWHCGTSHCLAGHACVENEEAMRIEKEHSTEIAGAAVIPSYAHLFYSDDDTVLAILKEIANQD
;
A
#
# COMPACT_ATOMS: atom_id res chain seq x y z
N MET A 1 -7.88 -25.23 21.04
CA MET A 1 -9.13 -24.43 21.17
C MET A 1 -10.14 -25.06 20.25
N ASN A 2 -11.32 -25.49 20.74
CA ASN A 2 -12.37 -26.02 19.85
C ASN A 2 -12.88 -24.89 18.95
N THR A 3 -13.02 -25.18 17.65
CA THR A 3 -13.55 -24.29 16.61
C THR A 3 -15.05 -24.00 16.78
N GLU A 4 -15.72 -24.70 17.69
CA GLU A 4 -17.19 -24.70 17.88
C GLU A 4 -17.79 -23.39 18.44
N ASN A 5 -17.01 -22.33 18.66
CA ASN A 5 -17.60 -21.05 19.05
C ASN A 5 -16.88 -19.80 18.50
N LEU A 6 -16.47 -19.82 17.24
CA LEU A 6 -15.98 -18.59 16.57
C LEU A 6 -17.13 -17.75 16.02
N ASN A 7 -18.24 -18.37 15.61
CA ASN A 7 -19.37 -17.67 15.03
C ASN A 7 -20.15 -16.81 16.03
N GLU A 8 -20.11 -17.09 17.34
CA GLU A 8 -20.76 -16.24 18.35
C GLU A 8 -19.85 -15.10 18.84
N LYS A 9 -18.56 -15.12 18.48
CA LYS A 9 -17.60 -14.06 18.87
C LYS A 9 -17.88 -12.75 18.17
N THR A 10 -17.66 -11.64 18.87
CA THR A 10 -17.69 -10.29 18.28
C THR A 10 -16.58 -10.11 17.24
N ASN A 11 -16.72 -9.14 16.34
CA ASN A 11 -15.67 -8.82 15.38
C ASN A 11 -14.35 -8.43 16.05
N SER A 12 -14.42 -7.76 17.20
CA SER A 12 -13.25 -7.40 18.02
C SER A 12 -12.51 -8.65 18.53
N GLU A 13 -13.24 -9.63 19.07
CA GLU A 13 -12.64 -10.90 19.50
C GLU A 13 -12.04 -11.69 18.33
N LEU A 14 -12.69 -11.69 17.16
CA LEU A 14 -12.16 -12.34 15.95
C LEU A 14 -10.88 -11.63 15.45
N SER A 15 -10.85 -10.31 15.48
CA SER A 15 -9.66 -9.50 15.13
C SER A 15 -8.51 -9.77 16.10
N TYR A 16 -8.79 -9.88 17.40
CA TYR A 16 -7.81 -10.26 18.40
C TYR A 16 -7.24 -11.66 18.15
N ILE A 17 -8.09 -12.63 17.79
CA ILE A 17 -7.64 -13.98 17.43
C ILE A 17 -6.75 -13.94 16.17
N LEU A 18 -7.16 -13.18 15.15
CA LEU A 18 -6.37 -12.99 13.95
C LEU A 18 -4.97 -12.45 14.26
N GLU A 19 -4.84 -11.46 15.13
CA GLU A 19 -3.53 -10.88 15.43
C GLU A 19 -2.66 -11.81 16.30
N TYR A 20 -3.20 -12.32 17.41
CA TYR A 20 -2.38 -12.91 18.47
C TYR A 20 -2.40 -14.45 18.53
N CYS A 21 -3.35 -15.13 17.88
CA CYS A 21 -3.38 -16.58 17.93
C CYS A 21 -2.20 -17.18 17.15
N PRO A 22 -1.40 -18.09 17.73
CA PRO A 22 -0.29 -18.72 17.00
C PRO A 22 -0.76 -19.82 16.03
N ASP A 23 -2.00 -20.31 16.19
CA ASP A 23 -2.55 -21.41 15.41
C ASP A 23 -3.16 -20.90 14.09
N SER A 24 -2.62 -21.37 12.97
CA SER A 24 -3.04 -20.94 11.63
C SER A 24 -4.46 -21.39 11.27
N GLU A 25 -4.91 -22.56 11.72
CA GLU A 25 -6.26 -23.06 11.41
C GLU A 25 -7.32 -22.24 12.16
N ILE A 26 -7.03 -21.86 13.39
CA ILE A 26 -7.87 -20.97 14.18
C ILE A 26 -7.91 -19.58 13.54
N LYS A 27 -6.76 -19.05 13.09
CA LYS A 27 -6.70 -17.76 12.36
C LYS A 27 -7.52 -17.79 11.07
N THR A 28 -7.41 -18.85 10.28
CA THR A 28 -8.24 -19.02 9.06
C THR A 28 -9.72 -19.02 9.42
N SER A 29 -10.10 -19.80 10.43
CA SER A 29 -11.50 -19.90 10.86
C SER A 29 -12.03 -18.56 11.39
N ALA A 30 -11.21 -17.81 12.14
CA ALA A 30 -11.57 -16.48 12.63
C ALA A 30 -11.68 -15.46 11.50
N GLY A 31 -10.77 -15.50 10.52
CA GLY A 31 -10.82 -14.66 9.32
C GLY A 31 -12.08 -14.90 8.51
N LYS A 32 -12.46 -16.17 8.33
CA LYS A 32 -13.71 -16.54 7.66
C LYS A 32 -14.94 -16.00 8.41
N ALA A 33 -15.01 -16.26 9.72
CA ALA A 33 -16.11 -15.79 10.55
C ALA A 33 -16.22 -14.25 10.55
N LEU A 34 -15.09 -13.53 10.54
CA LEU A 34 -15.07 -12.07 10.50
C LEU A 34 -15.55 -11.55 9.13
N ALA A 35 -15.10 -12.16 8.04
CA ALA A 35 -15.51 -11.80 6.68
C ALA A 35 -17.04 -11.91 6.47
N GLU A 36 -17.67 -12.92 7.09
CA GLU A 36 -19.13 -13.15 7.03
C GLU A 36 -19.95 -12.14 7.87
N LYS A 37 -19.31 -11.33 8.72
CA LYS A 37 -19.97 -10.41 9.67
C LYS A 37 -19.99 -8.94 9.24
N ASN A 38 -19.90 -8.67 7.93
CA ASN A 38 -19.87 -7.30 7.38
C ASN A 38 -18.81 -6.40 8.08
N PRO A 39 -17.52 -6.80 8.06
CA PRO A 39 -16.47 -6.14 8.82
C PRO A 39 -16.23 -4.69 8.36
N THR A 40 -15.83 -3.80 9.27
CA THR A 40 -15.36 -2.45 8.93
C THR A 40 -14.06 -2.50 8.11
N ASN A 41 -13.64 -1.39 7.47
CA ASN A 41 -12.37 -1.33 6.74
C ASN A 41 -11.15 -1.63 7.64
N SER A 42 -11.20 -1.18 8.90
CA SER A 42 -10.20 -1.53 9.92
C SER A 42 -10.17 -3.03 10.17
N GLU A 43 -11.32 -3.67 10.38
CA GLU A 43 -11.43 -5.13 10.58
C GLU A 43 -11.00 -5.93 9.34
N LEU A 44 -11.30 -5.46 8.12
CA LEU A 44 -10.78 -6.03 6.88
C LEU A 44 -9.24 -5.98 6.84
N SER A 45 -8.64 -4.90 7.34
CA SER A 45 -7.17 -4.78 7.42
C SER A 45 -6.55 -5.84 8.34
N TYR A 46 -7.22 -6.26 9.41
CA TYR A 46 -6.78 -7.40 10.23
C TYR A 46 -6.80 -8.72 9.46
N ILE A 47 -7.84 -8.97 8.65
CA ILE A 47 -7.89 -10.15 7.77
C ILE A 47 -6.71 -10.13 6.80
N LEU A 48 -6.50 -8.99 6.13
CA LEU A 48 -5.46 -8.80 5.12
C LEU A 48 -4.04 -8.93 5.68
N ARG A 49 -3.84 -8.51 6.92
CA ARG A 49 -2.53 -8.61 7.58
C ARG A 49 -2.27 -9.99 8.17
N TRP A 50 -3.25 -10.59 8.82
CA TRP A 50 -3.01 -11.71 9.74
C TRP A 50 -3.66 -13.03 9.39
N CYS A 51 -4.65 -13.05 8.48
CA CYS A 51 -5.22 -14.32 8.03
C CYS A 51 -4.19 -15.07 7.17
N PRO A 52 -3.97 -16.38 7.36
CA PRO A 52 -3.03 -17.11 6.51
C PRO A 52 -3.64 -17.55 5.18
N ASP A 53 -4.97 -17.57 5.07
CA ASP A 53 -5.69 -18.05 3.88
C ASP A 53 -5.78 -16.98 2.77
N SER A 54 -5.35 -17.33 1.56
CA SER A 54 -5.30 -16.43 0.42
C SER A 54 -6.67 -16.12 -0.19
N GLU A 55 -7.62 -17.06 -0.16
CA GLU A 55 -8.96 -16.86 -0.74
C GLU A 55 -9.78 -15.88 0.11
N ILE A 56 -9.66 -16.01 1.44
CA ILE A 56 -10.26 -15.07 2.40
C ILE A 56 -9.65 -13.67 2.19
N LYS A 57 -8.33 -13.57 2.01
CA LYS A 57 -7.66 -12.28 1.71
C LYS A 57 -8.14 -11.67 0.40
N THR A 58 -8.26 -12.45 -0.67
CA THR A 58 -8.81 -11.96 -1.94
C THR A 58 -10.21 -11.41 -1.77
N SER A 59 -11.06 -12.07 -0.98
CA SER A 59 -12.41 -11.58 -0.68
C SER A 59 -12.38 -10.29 0.15
N ALA A 60 -11.47 -10.20 1.13
CA ALA A 60 -11.30 -8.99 1.93
C ALA A 60 -10.79 -7.79 1.12
N TRP A 61 -9.92 -8.01 0.13
CA TRP A 61 -9.47 -6.96 -0.79
C TRP A 61 -10.64 -6.38 -1.60
N LYS A 62 -11.50 -7.25 -2.15
CA LYS A 62 -12.69 -6.82 -2.89
C LYS A 62 -13.64 -6.03 -2.00
N ALA A 63 -13.92 -6.55 -0.81
CA ALA A 63 -14.79 -5.88 0.16
C ALA A 63 -14.25 -4.50 0.58
N LEU A 64 -12.93 -4.37 0.78
CA LEU A 64 -12.32 -3.08 1.14
C LEU A 64 -12.47 -2.06 0.01
N ALA A 65 -12.22 -2.48 -1.24
CA ALA A 65 -12.33 -1.61 -2.41
C ALA A 65 -13.77 -1.10 -2.64
N GLU A 66 -14.78 -1.87 -2.25
CA GLU A 66 -16.20 -1.50 -2.39
C GLU A 66 -16.72 -0.59 -1.25
N LYS A 67 -16.01 -0.49 -0.12
CA LYS A 67 -16.47 0.20 1.10
C LYS A 67 -15.99 1.65 1.23
N ASN A 68 -15.85 2.36 0.11
CA ASN A 68 -15.41 3.77 0.08
C ASN A 68 -14.15 4.01 0.95
N PRO A 69 -13.02 3.34 0.63
CA PRO A 69 -11.80 3.41 1.42
C PRO A 69 -11.23 4.84 1.52
N THR A 70 -10.58 5.12 2.63
CA THR A 70 -9.80 6.37 2.83
C THR A 70 -8.56 6.41 1.94
N ASN A 71 -7.93 7.58 1.76
CA ASN A 71 -6.69 7.69 0.97
C ASN A 71 -5.55 6.81 1.51
N SER A 72 -5.47 6.62 2.83
CA SER A 72 -4.52 5.69 3.45
C SER A 72 -4.84 4.23 3.11
N GLU A 73 -6.12 3.84 3.14
CA GLU A 73 -6.55 2.49 2.77
C GLU A 73 -6.38 2.22 1.27
N LEU A 74 -6.59 3.22 0.42
CA LEU A 74 -6.31 3.17 -1.01
C LEU A 74 -4.81 3.00 -1.28
N SER A 75 -3.96 3.74 -0.57
CA SER A 75 -2.49 3.60 -0.65
C SER A 75 -2.05 2.21 -0.21
N TYR A 76 -2.64 1.68 0.86
CA TYR A 76 -2.41 0.30 1.33
C TYR A 76 -2.81 -0.75 0.29
N ILE A 77 -3.92 -0.56 -0.44
CA ILE A 77 -4.30 -1.45 -1.55
C ILE A 77 -3.23 -1.39 -2.66
N LEU A 78 -2.76 -0.21 -3.04
CA LEU A 78 -1.75 -0.04 -4.09
C LEU A 78 -0.40 -0.66 -3.69
N GLU A 79 -0.08 -0.67 -2.40
CA GLU A 79 1.14 -1.27 -1.90
C GLU A 79 1.05 -2.81 -1.88
N TYR A 80 -0.02 -3.37 -1.31
CA TYR A 80 -0.03 -4.79 -0.91
C TYR A 80 -1.02 -5.68 -1.66
N CYS A 81 -2.00 -5.14 -2.38
CA CYS A 81 -2.98 -5.97 -3.07
C CYS A 81 -2.33 -6.71 -4.26
N PRO A 82 -2.50 -8.03 -4.41
CA PRO A 82 -1.93 -8.76 -5.54
C PRO A 82 -2.76 -8.60 -6.83
N ASP A 83 -3.99 -8.11 -6.75
CA ASP A 83 -4.93 -8.02 -7.87
C ASP A 83 -4.80 -6.67 -8.59
N SER A 84 -4.46 -6.71 -9.88
CA SER A 84 -4.25 -5.51 -10.70
C SER A 84 -5.53 -4.73 -10.99
N GLU A 85 -6.69 -5.38 -11.06
CA GLU A 85 -7.97 -4.71 -11.31
C GLU A 85 -8.42 -3.93 -10.07
N ILE A 86 -8.23 -4.52 -8.88
CA ILE A 86 -8.46 -3.85 -7.60
C ILE A 86 -7.51 -2.66 -7.45
N LYS A 87 -6.21 -2.83 -7.76
CA LYS A 87 -5.24 -1.74 -7.77
C LYS A 87 -5.61 -0.61 -8.71
N THR A 88 -6.05 -0.94 -9.93
CA THR A 88 -6.50 0.07 -10.91
C THR A 88 -7.68 0.88 -10.37
N SER A 89 -8.65 0.20 -9.75
CA SER A 89 -9.82 0.86 -9.16
C SER A 89 -9.44 1.73 -7.96
N ALA A 90 -8.54 1.25 -7.10
CA ALA A 90 -8.03 2.01 -5.97
C ALA A 90 -7.25 3.25 -6.41
N TRP A 91 -6.39 3.13 -7.43
CA TRP A 91 -5.70 4.29 -7.97
C TRP A 91 -6.66 5.33 -8.54
N LYS A 92 -7.70 4.92 -9.28
CA LYS A 92 -8.70 5.86 -9.80
C LYS A 92 -9.40 6.64 -8.69
N ALA A 93 -9.84 5.94 -7.64
CA ALA A 93 -10.45 6.58 -6.47
C ALA A 93 -9.47 7.52 -5.76
N LEU A 94 -8.20 7.12 -5.61
CA LEU A 94 -7.17 7.95 -4.99
C LEU A 94 -6.90 9.21 -5.82
N ALA A 95 -6.72 9.05 -7.13
CA ALA A 95 -6.47 10.13 -8.07
C ALA A 95 -7.62 11.15 -8.09
N GLU A 96 -8.87 10.68 -8.01
CA GLU A 96 -10.04 11.55 -7.85
C GLU A 96 -10.02 12.29 -6.50
N ASN A 97 -9.80 11.56 -5.40
CA ASN A 97 -9.80 12.13 -4.04
C ASN A 97 -8.72 13.21 -3.83
N VAL A 98 -7.55 13.07 -4.46
CA VAL A 98 -6.44 14.04 -4.36
C VAL A 98 -6.43 15.06 -5.49
N GLY A 99 -7.39 14.98 -6.42
CA GLY A 99 -7.59 15.95 -7.50
C GLY A 99 -6.51 15.92 -8.57
N ILE A 100 -6.08 14.74 -9.04
CA ILE A 100 -5.22 14.63 -10.23
C ILE A 100 -6.04 15.06 -11.46
N ILE A 101 -5.78 16.27 -11.94
CA ILE A 101 -6.43 16.83 -13.15
C ILE A 101 -5.69 16.39 -14.41
N ASN A 102 -4.36 16.31 -14.33
CA ASN A 102 -3.49 15.88 -15.44
C ASN A 102 -2.79 14.58 -15.04
N PRO A 103 -3.05 13.46 -15.72
CA PRO A 103 -2.38 12.21 -15.43
C PRO A 103 -0.86 12.38 -15.55
N VAL A 104 -0.15 12.01 -14.49
CA VAL A 104 1.31 11.96 -14.51
C VAL A 104 1.73 10.81 -15.42
N ASP A 105 2.68 11.07 -16.31
CA ASP A 105 3.36 10.00 -17.04
C ASP A 105 4.28 9.25 -16.06
N GLU A 106 3.72 8.22 -15.43
CA GLU A 106 4.40 7.38 -14.44
C GLU A 106 5.71 6.82 -14.99
N LYS A 107 5.75 6.40 -16.26
CA LYS A 107 6.95 5.82 -16.88
C LYS A 107 8.06 6.86 -17.02
N ALA A 108 7.71 8.08 -17.46
CA ALA A 108 8.67 9.17 -17.53
C ALA A 108 9.16 9.59 -16.14
N LEU A 109 8.25 9.66 -15.16
CA LEU A 109 8.57 10.06 -13.80
C LEU A 109 9.49 9.04 -13.11
N ILE A 110 9.18 7.74 -13.16
CA ILE A 110 10.02 6.73 -12.53
C ILE A 110 11.41 6.67 -13.18
N LYS A 111 11.53 6.88 -14.48
CA LYS A 111 12.83 6.99 -15.17
C LYS A 111 13.62 8.20 -14.70
N LYS A 112 12.97 9.34 -14.51
CA LYS A 112 13.60 10.55 -13.97
C LYS A 112 14.11 10.32 -12.54
N ILE A 113 13.28 9.74 -11.67
CA ILE A 113 13.66 9.35 -10.30
C ILE A 113 14.84 8.38 -10.31
N ALA A 114 14.79 7.36 -11.16
CA ALA A 114 15.85 6.36 -11.28
C ALA A 114 17.21 6.98 -11.62
N ILE A 115 17.25 7.88 -12.61
CA ILE A 115 18.47 8.62 -12.98
C ILE A 115 18.97 9.47 -11.80
N ALA A 116 18.08 10.19 -11.12
CA ALA A 116 18.42 11.03 -9.99
C ALA A 116 19.05 10.22 -8.84
N VAL A 117 18.42 9.12 -8.45
CA VAL A 117 18.89 8.23 -7.37
C VAL A 117 20.21 7.56 -7.73
N VAL A 118 20.34 6.99 -8.93
CA VAL A 118 21.57 6.30 -9.36
C VAL A 118 22.76 7.26 -9.42
N SER A 119 22.53 8.53 -9.79
CA SER A 119 23.57 9.55 -9.83
C SER A 119 24.05 10.03 -8.45
N ARG A 120 23.32 9.69 -7.37
CA ARG A 120 23.57 10.14 -6.00
C ARG A 120 23.55 8.97 -5.01
N PRO A 121 24.64 8.19 -4.91
CA PRO A 121 24.74 7.09 -3.96
C PRO A 121 24.37 7.52 -2.53
N GLY A 122 23.48 6.76 -1.90
CA GLY A 122 22.98 7.06 -0.55
C GLY A 122 21.74 7.94 -0.49
N SER A 123 21.16 8.37 -1.62
CA SER A 123 19.92 9.15 -1.65
C SER A 123 18.65 8.39 -1.22
N LEU A 124 18.77 7.10 -0.92
CA LEU A 124 17.70 6.28 -0.31
C LEU A 124 17.89 6.07 1.20
N LYS A 125 19.06 6.44 1.75
CA LYS A 125 19.38 6.16 3.15
C LYS A 125 18.53 7.00 4.10
N MET A 126 17.62 6.32 4.80
CA MET A 126 16.71 6.96 5.77
C MET A 126 17.40 7.46 7.05
N ASP A 127 18.64 7.04 7.33
CA ASP A 127 19.38 7.32 8.57
C ASP A 127 20.21 8.63 8.56
N SER A 128 20.29 9.34 7.43
CA SER A 128 21.22 10.46 7.21
C SER A 128 20.50 11.81 6.97
N TRP A 129 19.63 12.22 7.90
CA TRP A 129 18.60 13.26 7.70
C TRP A 129 19.00 14.73 8.04
N HIS A 130 18.50 15.66 7.21
CA HIS A 130 18.37 17.11 7.38
C HIS A 130 17.02 17.54 6.76
N CYS A 131 16.29 18.51 7.33
CA CYS A 131 14.84 18.68 7.06
C CYS A 131 14.44 18.87 5.57
N GLY A 132 13.37 18.19 5.14
CA GLY A 132 12.77 18.29 3.79
C GLY A 132 13.04 17.15 2.79
N THR A 133 13.20 15.89 3.22
CA THR A 133 13.82 14.82 2.38
C THR A 133 12.88 13.85 1.66
N SER A 134 13.30 13.55 0.43
CA SER A 134 13.03 12.36 -0.38
C SER A 134 14.03 11.23 -0.10
N HIS A 135 13.79 10.41 0.93
CA HIS A 135 14.62 9.23 1.23
C HIS A 135 13.96 7.91 0.85
N CYS A 136 12.64 7.89 0.67
CA CYS A 136 11.92 6.77 0.07
C CYS A 136 11.56 7.10 -1.38
N LEU A 137 11.15 6.09 -2.14
CA LEU A 137 10.74 6.26 -3.53
C LEU A 137 9.59 7.27 -3.69
N ALA A 138 8.61 7.25 -2.77
CA ALA A 138 7.51 8.20 -2.72
C ALA A 138 7.99 9.65 -2.52
N GLY A 139 9.00 9.83 -1.66
CA GLY A 139 9.63 11.13 -1.46
C GLY A 139 10.33 11.64 -2.72
N HIS A 140 11.06 10.76 -3.42
CA HIS A 140 11.68 11.13 -4.70
C HIS A 140 10.64 11.55 -5.73
N ALA A 141 9.47 10.91 -5.75
CA ALA A 141 8.36 11.35 -6.60
C ALA A 141 7.91 12.79 -6.27
N CYS A 142 7.83 13.15 -4.99
CA CYS A 142 7.47 14.50 -4.57
C CYS A 142 8.52 15.54 -4.97
N VAL A 143 9.81 15.21 -4.87
CA VAL A 143 10.90 16.11 -5.30
C VAL A 143 10.95 16.28 -6.81
N GLU A 144 10.66 15.23 -7.57
CA GLU A 144 10.81 15.22 -9.02
C GLU A 144 9.55 15.63 -9.80
N ASN A 145 8.40 15.75 -9.14
CA ASN A 145 7.11 16.05 -9.75
C ASN A 145 6.29 17.08 -8.95
N GLU A 146 5.89 18.17 -9.61
CA GLU A 146 5.14 19.27 -8.98
C GLU A 146 3.74 18.86 -8.50
N GLU A 147 3.09 17.92 -9.19
CA GLU A 147 1.76 17.42 -8.81
C GLU A 147 1.86 16.57 -7.54
N ALA A 148 2.88 15.71 -7.45
CA ALA A 148 3.17 14.97 -6.23
C ALA A 148 3.48 15.91 -5.05
N MET A 149 4.33 16.93 -5.26
CA MET A 149 4.61 17.97 -4.26
C MET A 149 3.35 18.74 -3.84
N ARG A 150 2.41 18.99 -4.76
CA ARG A 150 1.11 19.62 -4.43
C ARG A 150 0.30 18.71 -3.52
N ILE A 151 0.16 17.44 -3.89
CA ILE A 151 -0.60 16.44 -3.11
C ILE A 151 0.03 16.25 -1.73
N GLU A 152 1.35 16.20 -1.62
CA GLU A 152 2.08 16.03 -0.35
C GLU A 152 1.77 17.16 0.65
N LYS A 153 1.63 18.41 0.19
CA LYS A 153 1.31 19.55 1.07
C LYS A 153 -0.06 19.44 1.75
N GLU A 154 -0.99 18.74 1.13
CA GLU A 154 -2.36 18.55 1.61
C GLU A 154 -2.56 17.19 2.29
N HIS A 155 -1.69 16.23 1.99
CA HIS A 155 -1.78 14.84 2.43
C HIS A 155 -0.46 14.35 3.03
N SER A 156 0.00 13.16 2.65
CA SER A 156 1.26 12.57 3.05
C SER A 156 2.12 12.26 1.83
N THR A 157 3.43 12.12 2.04
CA THR A 157 4.39 11.69 1.00
C THR A 157 4.00 10.35 0.38
N GLU A 158 3.51 9.41 1.19
CA GLU A 158 3.03 8.10 0.73
C GLU A 158 1.83 8.24 -0.22
N ILE A 159 0.81 9.02 0.17
CA ILE A 159 -0.38 9.29 -0.65
C ILE A 159 0.03 9.97 -1.96
N ALA A 160 0.92 10.95 -1.89
CA ALA A 160 1.43 11.66 -3.07
C ALA A 160 2.16 10.71 -4.02
N GLY A 161 3.08 9.89 -3.50
CA GLY A 161 3.77 8.87 -4.28
C GLY A 161 2.80 7.87 -4.90
N ALA A 162 1.86 7.33 -4.13
CA ALA A 162 0.91 6.33 -4.60
C ALA A 162 -0.02 6.88 -5.69
N ALA A 163 -0.28 8.18 -5.67
CA ALA A 163 -1.09 8.83 -6.69
C ALA A 163 -0.34 8.99 -8.04
N VAL A 164 0.98 9.23 -8.03
CA VAL A 164 1.77 9.55 -9.24
C VAL A 164 2.65 8.42 -9.77
N ILE A 165 3.03 7.46 -8.92
CA ILE A 165 3.78 6.24 -9.28
C ILE A 165 3.11 4.99 -8.66
N PRO A 166 1.80 4.77 -8.89
CA PRO A 166 1.02 3.68 -8.26
C PRO A 166 1.59 2.28 -8.50
N SER A 167 2.20 2.03 -9.67
CA SER A 167 2.77 0.74 -10.04
C SER A 167 3.97 0.38 -9.15
N TYR A 168 4.62 1.39 -8.57
CA TYR A 168 5.80 1.25 -7.71
C TYR A 168 5.50 1.46 -6.22
N ALA A 169 4.23 1.60 -5.82
CA ALA A 169 3.84 1.79 -4.42
C ALA A 169 4.34 0.66 -3.49
N HIS A 170 4.38 -0.58 -4.00
CA HIS A 170 4.93 -1.75 -3.29
C HIS A 170 6.41 -1.62 -2.88
N LEU A 171 7.14 -0.63 -3.41
CA LEU A 171 8.54 -0.37 -3.09
C LEU A 171 8.74 0.72 -2.03
N PHE A 172 7.68 1.39 -1.57
CA PHE A 172 7.82 2.57 -0.70
C PHE A 172 8.45 2.27 0.66
N TYR A 173 8.25 1.06 1.15
CA TYR A 173 8.79 0.57 2.42
C TYR A 173 9.76 -0.62 2.22
N SER A 174 10.20 -0.85 0.98
CA SER A 174 11.25 -1.83 0.68
C SER A 174 12.63 -1.31 1.09
N ASP A 175 13.58 -2.21 1.29
CA ASP A 175 14.95 -1.85 1.63
C ASP A 175 15.69 -1.14 0.47
N ASP A 176 16.69 -0.33 0.83
CA ASP A 176 17.48 0.49 -0.11
C ASP A 176 18.08 -0.34 -1.26
N ASP A 177 18.57 -1.55 -0.98
CA ASP A 177 19.24 -2.40 -1.99
C ASP A 177 18.23 -2.92 -3.01
N THR A 178 17.06 -3.36 -2.56
CA THR A 178 15.94 -3.78 -3.43
C THR A 178 15.49 -2.64 -4.33
N VAL A 179 15.22 -1.46 -3.76
CA VAL A 179 14.77 -0.30 -4.54
C VAL A 179 15.86 0.15 -5.53
N LEU A 180 17.12 0.21 -5.10
CA LEU A 180 18.24 0.63 -5.94
C LEU A 180 18.49 -0.33 -7.11
N ALA A 181 18.33 -1.64 -6.91
CA ALA A 181 18.47 -2.62 -7.99
C ALA A 181 17.45 -2.35 -9.12
N ILE A 182 16.18 -2.17 -8.77
CA ILE A 182 15.09 -1.88 -9.71
C ILE A 182 15.35 -0.54 -10.43
N LEU A 183 15.72 0.51 -9.68
CA LEU A 183 15.98 1.82 -10.29
C LEU A 183 17.19 1.78 -11.25
N LYS A 184 18.23 0.99 -10.98
CA LYS A 184 19.34 0.80 -11.93
C LYS A 184 18.88 0.16 -13.23
N GLU A 185 17.97 -0.81 -13.18
CA GLU A 185 17.40 -1.40 -14.39
C GLU A 185 16.61 -0.37 -15.19
N ILE A 186 15.73 0.39 -14.52
CA ILE A 186 14.91 1.44 -15.16
C ILE A 186 15.78 2.54 -15.78
N ALA A 187 16.84 2.97 -15.09
CA ALA A 187 17.74 4.01 -15.59
C ALA A 187 18.48 3.61 -16.88
N ASN A 188 18.69 2.31 -17.10
CA ASN A 188 19.38 1.76 -18.26
C ASN A 188 18.44 1.35 -19.41
N GLN A 189 17.12 1.53 -19.26
CA GLN A 189 16.16 1.29 -20.33
C GLN A 189 16.15 2.49 -21.29
N ASP A 190 16.23 2.24 -22.60
CA ASP A 190 16.14 3.28 -23.64
C ASP A 190 14.69 3.80 -23.82
#